data_AF-A0A9E2X0Q2-F1
#
_entry.id   AF-A0A9E2X0Q2-F1
#
_cell.length_a   1.000
_cell.length_b   1.000
_cell.length_c   1.000
_cell.angle_alpha   90.00
_cell.angle_beta   90.00
_cell.angle_gamma   90.00
#
_symmetry.space_group_name_H-M   'P 1'
#
loop_
_entity.id
_entity.type
_entity.pdbx_description
1 polymer ?
#
loop_
_entity_poly.entity_id
_entity_poly.type
_entity_poly.pdbx_seq_one_letter_code
_entity_poly.pdbx_strand_id
1 'polypeptide(L)'
;MESTTSPSFMASLPFILHWEGGFVDNPNDHGGRTNKGVTQRVFNAWRTSQGVAQQDVKQISDQEVASIYYERYWLTAKCDALRRKLDLAAFDTAVNMGPNRAIKILQEAVGSEPDGSFGPNTKAACDSCDIGEAMTNYCDIREGIYKTLATRPGQAQFLKGWLNRLNALRHELGLPGFESTIEPDPNNPAPPVPDLEPGAPLERWR
;
A
#
# COMPACT_ATOMS: atom_id res chain seq x y z
N MET A 1 4.50 25.97 -6.88
CA MET A 1 4.20 25.53 -5.50
C MET A 1 4.95 24.24 -5.31
N GLU A 2 6.00 24.23 -4.48
CA GLU A 2 6.75 23.02 -4.19
C GLU A 2 5.81 22.04 -3.48
N SER A 3 5.46 20.93 -4.15
CA SER A 3 4.82 19.80 -3.51
C SER A 3 5.87 19.10 -2.65
N THR A 4 6.14 19.65 -1.47
CA THR A 4 7.04 19.02 -0.51
C THR A 4 6.30 17.85 0.10
N THR A 5 6.64 16.65 -0.35
CA THR A 5 6.21 15.40 0.25
C THR A 5 6.59 15.36 1.73
N SER A 6 5.74 14.77 2.58
CA SER A 6 6.01 14.65 4.02
C SER A 6 7.30 13.86 4.30
N PRO A 7 8.12 14.23 5.31
CA PRO A 7 9.27 13.42 5.74
C PRO A 7 8.89 11.97 6.06
N SER A 8 7.71 11.73 6.64
CA SER A 8 7.23 10.38 6.96
C SER A 8 6.85 9.58 5.72
N PHE A 9 6.35 10.25 4.68
CA PHE A 9 6.12 9.63 3.37
C PHE A 9 7.45 9.21 2.73
N MET A 10 8.42 10.13 2.69
CA MET A 10 9.73 9.85 2.10
C MET A 10 10.46 8.71 2.83
N ALA A 11 10.28 8.60 4.15
CA ALA A 11 10.81 7.49 4.94
C ALA A 11 10.11 6.15 4.65
N SER A 12 8.82 6.17 4.31
CA SER A 12 8.07 4.93 3.99
C SER A 12 8.26 4.47 2.56
N LEU A 13 8.39 5.38 1.59
CA LEU A 13 8.38 5.06 0.17
C LEU A 13 9.37 3.95 -0.25
N PRO A 14 10.62 3.89 0.26
CA PRO A 14 11.54 2.80 -0.07
C PRO A 14 11.02 1.41 0.31
N PHE A 15 10.39 1.26 1.47
CA PHE A 15 9.78 -0.01 1.89
C PHE A 15 8.70 -0.44 0.91
N ILE A 16 7.84 0.50 0.49
CA ILE A 16 6.75 0.22 -0.46
C ILE A 16 7.32 -0.19 -1.81
N LEU A 17 8.28 0.56 -2.36
CA LEU A 17 8.85 0.30 -3.68
C LEU A 17 9.61 -1.04 -3.75
N HIS A 18 10.22 -1.48 -2.65
CA HIS A 18 10.80 -2.83 -2.56
C HIS A 18 9.77 -3.92 -2.88
N TRP A 19 8.56 -3.81 -2.30
CA TRP A 19 7.49 -4.81 -2.49
C TRP A 19 6.71 -4.67 -3.79
N GLU A 20 6.69 -3.50 -4.41
CA GLU A 20 6.10 -3.28 -5.74
C GLU A 20 7.05 -3.70 -6.88
N GLY A 21 8.23 -4.26 -6.55
CA GLY A 21 9.20 -4.81 -7.50
C GLY A 21 10.25 -3.82 -8.02
N GLY A 22 10.51 -2.70 -7.30
CA GLY A 22 11.27 -1.56 -7.85
C GLY A 22 12.36 -0.96 -6.97
N PHE A 23 13.50 -1.64 -6.87
CA PHE A 23 14.86 -1.05 -6.85
C PHE A 23 15.82 -1.87 -7.73
N VAL A 24 15.30 -2.59 -8.73
CA VAL A 24 16.12 -3.35 -9.67
C VAL A 24 16.28 -2.53 -10.93
N ASP A 25 17.43 -1.87 -11.08
CA ASP A 25 17.89 -1.30 -12.34
C ASP A 25 18.28 -2.47 -13.26
N ASN A 26 17.29 -3.18 -13.81
CA ASN A 26 17.53 -4.22 -14.80
C ASN A 26 17.42 -3.60 -16.20
N PRO A 27 18.54 -3.33 -16.89
CA PRO A 27 18.53 -2.77 -18.24
C PRO A 27 17.89 -3.69 -19.29
N ASN A 28 17.62 -4.95 -18.95
CA ASN A 28 16.94 -5.93 -19.80
C ASN A 28 15.49 -6.21 -19.38
N ASP A 29 14.91 -5.43 -18.46
CA ASP A 29 13.49 -5.57 -18.15
C ASP A 29 12.64 -5.06 -19.33
N HIS A 30 11.95 -5.99 -19.99
CA HIS A 30 11.04 -5.70 -21.09
C HIS A 30 9.66 -5.25 -20.60
N GLY A 31 9.48 -5.05 -19.28
CA GLY A 31 8.27 -4.59 -18.60
C GLY A 31 7.45 -3.64 -19.48
N GLY A 32 6.43 -4.19 -20.13
CA GLY A 32 5.51 -3.40 -20.95
C GLY A 32 4.72 -2.46 -20.05
N ARG A 33 4.52 -1.19 -20.48
CA ARG A 33 3.63 -0.17 -19.90
C ARG A 33 3.58 -0.07 -18.35
N THR A 34 4.58 -0.53 -17.59
CA THR A 34 4.67 -0.37 -16.13
C THR A 34 6.12 -0.10 -15.74
N ASN A 35 6.35 0.85 -14.83
CA ASN A 35 7.67 1.16 -14.27
C ASN A 35 7.51 1.59 -12.81
N LYS A 36 8.33 1.05 -11.89
CA LYS A 36 8.27 1.33 -10.44
C LYS A 36 6.86 1.20 -9.85
N GLY A 37 6.12 0.16 -10.24
CA GLY A 37 4.72 -0.07 -9.82
C GLY A 37 3.67 0.84 -10.48
N VAL A 38 4.08 1.80 -11.32
CA VAL A 38 3.17 2.73 -12.01
C VAL A 38 2.89 2.24 -13.42
N THR A 39 1.62 2.03 -13.77
CA THR A 39 1.21 1.69 -15.14
C THR A 39 1.13 2.93 -16.03
N GLN A 40 1.25 2.75 -17.35
CA GLN A 40 1.12 3.83 -18.35
C GLN A 40 -0.25 4.51 -18.25
N ARG A 41 -1.30 3.76 -17.93
CA ARG A 41 -2.65 4.31 -17.77
C ARG A 41 -2.71 5.26 -16.57
N VAL A 42 -2.13 4.86 -15.45
CA VAL A 42 -2.02 5.70 -14.25
C VAL A 42 -1.16 6.92 -14.55
N PHE A 43 -0.01 6.73 -15.19
CA PHE A 43 0.90 7.83 -15.51
C PHE A 43 0.27 8.85 -16.45
N ASN A 44 -0.42 8.38 -17.50
CA ASN A 44 -1.16 9.24 -18.42
C ASN A 44 -2.23 10.06 -17.70
N ALA A 45 -3.03 9.42 -16.84
CA ALA A 45 -4.08 10.11 -16.09
C ALA A 45 -3.49 11.18 -15.16
N TRP A 46 -2.41 10.86 -14.45
CA TRP A 46 -1.72 11.82 -13.59
C TRP A 46 -1.11 12.98 -14.39
N ARG A 47 -0.39 12.71 -15.49
CA ARG A 47 0.16 13.80 -16.33
C ARG A 47 -0.93 14.70 -16.91
N THR A 48 -2.06 14.13 -17.34
CA THR A 48 -3.23 14.90 -17.74
C THR A 48 -3.76 15.79 -16.61
N SER A 49 -3.85 15.29 -15.36
CA SER A 49 -4.30 16.11 -14.23
C SER A 49 -3.31 17.21 -13.83
N GLN A 50 -2.01 17.01 -14.12
CA GLN A 50 -0.98 18.04 -13.95
C GLN A 50 -0.92 19.05 -15.13
N GLY A 51 -1.71 18.85 -16.19
CA GLY A 51 -1.69 19.73 -17.38
C GLY A 51 -0.43 19.59 -18.24
N VAL A 52 0.27 18.45 -18.16
CA VAL A 52 1.50 18.20 -18.93
C VAL A 52 1.29 17.09 -19.97
N ALA A 53 2.02 17.16 -21.08
CA ALA A 53 1.90 16.21 -22.18
C ALA A 53 2.24 14.78 -21.74
N GLN A 54 1.47 13.77 -22.16
CA GLN A 54 1.76 12.36 -21.84
C GLN A 54 3.11 11.93 -22.42
N GLN A 55 3.77 10.98 -21.74
CA GLN A 55 5.01 10.36 -22.21
C GLN A 55 5.04 8.88 -21.79
N ASP A 56 5.97 8.11 -22.36
CA ASP A 56 6.13 6.70 -21.99
C ASP A 56 6.49 6.58 -20.50
N VAL A 57 5.84 5.65 -19.78
CA VAL A 57 6.08 5.39 -18.36
C VAL A 57 7.49 4.87 -18.08
N LYS A 58 8.20 4.37 -19.10
CA LYS A 58 9.64 4.10 -19.00
C LYS A 58 10.47 5.35 -18.73
N GLN A 59 9.96 6.54 -19.07
CA GLN A 59 10.60 7.83 -18.80
C GLN A 59 10.10 8.50 -17.52
N ILE A 60 9.30 7.81 -16.69
CA ILE A 60 8.84 8.37 -15.41
C ILE A 60 10.03 8.65 -14.50
N SER A 61 10.08 9.86 -13.95
CA SER A 61 11.09 10.25 -12.96
C SER A 61 10.70 9.82 -11.55
N ASP A 62 11.69 9.68 -10.67
CA ASP A 62 11.49 9.33 -9.26
C ASP A 62 10.58 10.33 -8.55
N GLN A 63 10.66 11.61 -8.94
CA GLN A 63 9.79 12.66 -8.42
C GLN A 63 8.34 12.47 -8.86
N GLU A 64 8.09 12.06 -10.10
CA GLU A 64 6.74 11.75 -10.58
C GLU A 64 6.18 10.49 -9.90
N VAL A 65 7.01 9.45 -9.74
CA VAL A 65 6.64 8.26 -8.96
C VAL A 65 6.24 8.67 -7.55
N ALA A 66 7.09 9.41 -6.84
CA ALA A 66 6.82 9.88 -5.49
C ALA A 66 5.51 10.69 -5.44
N SER A 67 5.28 11.59 -6.40
CA SER A 67 4.07 12.41 -6.46
C SER A 67 2.80 11.55 -6.67
N ILE A 68 2.87 10.56 -7.57
CA ILE A 68 1.78 9.62 -7.81
C ILE A 68 1.47 8.80 -6.55
N TYR A 69 2.49 8.30 -5.86
CA TYR A 69 2.30 7.54 -4.62
C TYR A 69 1.72 8.40 -3.49
N TYR A 70 2.21 9.64 -3.39
CA TYR A 70 1.74 10.61 -2.41
C TYR A 70 0.26 10.97 -2.60
N GLU A 71 -0.15 11.30 -3.83
CA GLU A 71 -1.53 11.69 -4.11
C GLU A 71 -2.49 10.50 -4.05
N ARG A 72 -2.17 9.41 -4.76
CA ARG A 72 -3.13 8.31 -4.99
C ARG A 72 -3.28 7.37 -3.81
N TYR A 73 -2.28 7.28 -2.95
CA TYR A 73 -2.30 6.32 -1.84
C TYR A 73 -2.11 7.03 -0.49
N TRP A 74 -1.05 7.80 -0.31
CA TRP A 74 -0.75 8.44 0.98
C TRP A 74 -1.86 9.41 1.44
N LEU A 75 -2.18 10.42 0.63
CA LEU A 75 -3.24 11.39 0.95
C LEU A 75 -4.64 10.78 0.87
N THR A 76 -4.86 9.86 -0.08
CA THR A 76 -6.18 9.23 -0.25
C THR A 76 -6.51 8.30 0.93
N ALA A 77 -5.51 7.63 1.52
CA ALA A 77 -5.67 6.82 2.73
C ALA A 77 -5.47 7.61 4.04
N LYS A 78 -5.30 8.93 3.95
CA LYS A 78 -5.11 9.85 5.08
C LYS A 78 -3.88 9.56 5.95
N CYS A 79 -2.83 8.99 5.35
CA CYS A 79 -1.58 8.68 6.04
C CYS A 79 -0.92 9.94 6.63
N ASP A 80 -1.11 11.10 6.02
CA ASP A 80 -0.64 12.40 6.50
C ASP A 80 -1.26 12.83 7.84
N ALA A 81 -2.42 12.28 8.19
CA ALA A 81 -3.12 12.58 9.44
C ALA A 81 -2.80 11.60 10.58
N LEU A 82 -1.92 10.61 10.36
CA LEU A 82 -1.64 9.52 11.29
C LEU A 82 -0.28 9.70 11.99
N ARG A 83 -0.19 9.15 13.21
CA ARG A 83 1.10 8.99 13.90
C ARG A 83 1.99 8.01 13.13
N ARG A 84 3.31 8.16 13.29
CA ARG A 84 4.29 7.23 12.70
C ARG A 84 3.92 5.80 13.07
N LYS A 85 4.21 4.85 12.17
CA LYS A 85 3.86 3.43 12.21
C LYS A 85 2.43 3.15 11.72
N LEU A 86 1.42 3.88 12.20
CA LEU A 86 0.07 3.80 11.61
C LEU A 86 0.06 4.36 10.19
N ASP A 87 0.79 5.45 9.95
CA ASP A 87 0.99 6.02 8.61
C ASP A 87 1.60 5.01 7.61
N LEU A 88 2.65 4.28 8.02
CA LEU A 88 3.32 3.26 7.24
C LEU A 88 2.40 2.06 6.99
N ALA A 89 1.73 1.54 8.02
CA ALA A 89 0.82 0.41 7.90
C ALA A 89 -0.35 0.74 6.95
N ALA A 90 -0.93 1.93 7.09
CA ALA A 90 -1.98 2.42 6.22
C ALA A 90 -1.48 2.62 4.78
N PHE A 91 -0.30 3.19 4.60
CA PHE A 91 0.27 3.44 3.26
C PHE A 91 0.58 2.15 2.51
N ASP A 92 1.27 1.20 3.15
CA ASP A 92 1.59 -0.10 2.53
C ASP A 92 0.30 -0.85 2.15
N THR A 93 -0.69 -0.81 3.03
CA THR A 93 -1.99 -1.45 2.79
C THR A 93 -2.79 -0.72 1.71
N ALA A 94 -2.71 0.60 1.62
CA ALA A 94 -3.36 1.38 0.57
C ALA A 94 -2.81 1.03 -0.81
N VAL A 95 -1.51 0.81 -0.92
CA VAL A 95 -0.87 0.37 -2.16
C VAL A 95 -1.24 -1.09 -2.47
N ASN A 96 -1.20 -1.98 -1.49
CA ASN A 96 -1.45 -3.40 -1.70
C ASN A 96 -2.94 -3.78 -1.91
N MET A 97 -3.85 -3.07 -1.24
CA MET A 97 -5.26 -3.43 -1.11
C MET A 97 -6.23 -2.26 -1.37
N GLY A 98 -5.71 -1.08 -1.69
CA GLY A 98 -6.50 0.10 -2.02
C GLY A 98 -6.77 1.00 -0.80
N PRO A 99 -6.86 2.33 -0.98
CA PRO A 99 -7.01 3.28 0.12
C PRO A 99 -8.25 3.05 1.00
N ASN A 100 -9.40 2.74 0.40
CA ASN A 100 -10.62 2.53 1.17
C ASN A 100 -10.52 1.32 2.12
N ARG A 101 -9.87 0.23 1.69
CA ARG A 101 -9.66 -0.93 2.56
C ARG A 101 -8.66 -0.61 3.66
N ALA A 102 -7.60 0.15 3.36
CA ALA A 102 -6.65 0.61 4.37
C ALA A 102 -7.34 1.43 5.47
N ILE A 103 -8.29 2.31 5.12
CA ILE A 103 -9.09 3.07 6.08
C ILE A 103 -10.01 2.16 6.91
N LYS A 104 -10.69 1.19 6.28
CA LYS A 104 -11.56 0.25 7.03
C LYS A 104 -10.79 -0.59 8.03
N ILE A 105 -9.64 -1.15 7.62
CA ILE A 105 -8.76 -1.89 8.53
C ILE A 105 -8.27 -0.98 9.66
N LEU A 106 -7.93 0.28 9.37
CA LEU A 106 -7.55 1.26 10.39
C LEU A 106 -8.68 1.47 11.40
N GLN A 107 -9.91 1.68 10.91
CA GLN A 107 -11.08 1.90 11.74
C GLN A 107 -11.34 0.71 12.65
N GLU A 108 -11.36 -0.52 12.12
CA GLU A 108 -11.49 -1.74 12.91
C GLU A 108 -10.37 -1.85 13.97
N ALA A 109 -9.13 -1.59 13.59
CA ALA A 109 -7.97 -1.71 14.48
C ALA A 109 -7.99 -0.74 15.67
N VAL A 110 -8.60 0.44 15.51
CA VAL A 110 -8.73 1.46 16.56
C VAL A 110 -10.11 1.49 17.23
N GLY A 111 -10.99 0.53 16.91
CA GLY A 111 -12.34 0.44 17.49
C GLY A 111 -13.32 1.51 16.99
N SER A 112 -13.07 2.09 15.81
CA SER A 112 -14.00 3.00 15.11
C SER A 112 -14.90 2.20 14.16
N GLU A 113 -16.06 2.77 13.81
CA GLU A 113 -16.95 2.20 12.78
C GLU A 113 -16.21 2.09 11.42
N PRO A 114 -16.20 0.92 10.76
CA PRO A 114 -15.45 0.69 9.52
C PRO A 114 -16.21 1.08 8.25
N ASP A 115 -16.63 2.34 8.17
CA ASP A 115 -17.37 2.90 7.04
C ASP A 115 -16.48 3.24 5.82
N GLY A 116 -15.16 3.25 5.99
CA GLY A 116 -14.18 3.62 4.97
C GLY A 116 -14.04 5.13 4.71
N SER A 117 -14.67 5.96 5.55
CA SER A 117 -14.61 7.42 5.53
C SER A 117 -13.80 7.93 6.71
N PHE A 118 -12.66 8.56 6.44
CA PHE A 118 -11.83 9.12 7.50
C PHE A 118 -12.38 10.49 7.95
N GLY A 119 -13.27 10.47 8.94
CA GLY A 119 -13.85 11.65 9.57
C GLY A 119 -13.25 11.99 10.95
N PRO A 120 -13.82 13.00 11.65
CA PRO A 120 -13.35 13.41 12.97
C PRO A 120 -13.34 12.28 14.01
N ASN A 121 -14.30 11.35 13.95
CA ASN A 121 -14.38 10.22 14.87
C ASN A 121 -13.21 9.24 14.65
N THR A 122 -12.90 8.88 13.41
CA THR A 122 -11.75 8.03 13.09
C THR A 122 -10.44 8.70 13.48
N LYS A 123 -10.30 10.01 13.23
CA LYS A 123 -9.13 10.80 13.65
C LYS A 123 -8.97 10.76 15.17
N ALA A 124 -10.04 11.03 15.93
CA ALA A 124 -10.01 10.99 17.39
C ALA A 124 -9.61 9.61 17.92
N ALA A 125 -10.17 8.53 17.35
CA ALA A 125 -9.83 7.16 17.73
C ALA A 125 -8.34 6.84 17.45
N CYS A 126 -7.80 7.28 16.31
CA CYS A 126 -6.38 7.12 15.98
C CYS A 126 -5.45 7.92 16.90
N ASP A 127 -5.90 9.10 17.33
CA ASP A 127 -5.14 9.97 18.24
C ASP A 127 -5.11 9.40 19.67
N SER A 128 -6.19 8.75 20.11
CA SER A 128 -6.34 8.22 21.47
C SER A 128 -5.95 6.75 21.64
N CYS A 129 -5.74 6.00 20.56
CA CYS A 129 -5.47 4.56 20.67
C CYS A 129 -4.11 4.24 21.30
N ASP A 130 -4.02 3.08 21.95
CA ASP A 130 -2.72 2.44 22.21
C ASP A 130 -2.11 2.03 20.86
N ILE A 131 -0.92 2.55 20.57
CA ILE A 131 -0.32 2.36 19.26
C ILE A 131 0.15 0.91 19.06
N GLY A 132 0.59 0.23 20.11
CA GLY A 132 1.06 -1.16 20.03
C GLY A 132 -0.09 -2.11 19.72
N GLU A 133 -1.20 -1.94 20.44
CA GLU A 133 -2.44 -2.69 20.22
C GLU A 133 -3.03 -2.38 18.83
N ALA A 134 -3.13 -1.10 18.46
CA ALA A 134 -3.66 -0.72 17.15
C ALA A 134 -2.85 -1.32 15.99
N MET A 135 -1.51 -1.32 16.07
CA MET A 135 -0.68 -1.94 15.02
C MET A 135 -0.84 -3.46 14.98
N THR A 136 -0.93 -4.11 16.15
CA THR A 136 -1.13 -5.56 16.24
C THR A 136 -2.46 -5.92 15.59
N ASN A 137 -3.55 -5.26 15.98
CA ASN A 137 -4.88 -5.45 15.42
C ASN A 137 -4.88 -5.20 13.91
N TYR A 138 -4.25 -4.11 13.45
CA TYR A 138 -4.16 -3.77 12.03
C TYR A 138 -3.53 -4.89 11.21
N CYS A 139 -2.38 -5.41 11.67
CA CYS A 139 -1.69 -6.51 11.00
C CYS A 139 -2.48 -7.83 11.06
N ASP A 140 -3.15 -8.13 12.18
CA ASP A 140 -3.96 -9.34 12.36
C ASP A 140 -5.18 -9.34 11.43
N ILE A 141 -5.88 -8.20 11.32
CA ILE A 141 -7.00 -8.03 10.39
C ILE A 141 -6.53 -8.25 8.94
N ARG A 142 -5.39 -7.64 8.57
CA ARG A 142 -4.82 -7.79 7.23
C ARG A 142 -4.42 -9.24 6.92
N GLU A 143 -3.86 -9.95 7.90
CA GLU A 143 -3.56 -11.38 7.81
C GLU A 143 -4.82 -12.21 7.58
N GLY A 144 -5.88 -11.93 8.34
CA GLY A 144 -7.19 -12.57 8.20
C GLY A 144 -7.73 -12.42 6.77
N ILE A 145 -7.64 -11.22 6.20
CA ILE A 145 -8.04 -10.95 4.81
C ILE A 145 -7.23 -11.80 3.82
N TYR A 146 -5.91 -11.91 3.98
CA TYR A 146 -5.09 -12.76 3.13
C TYR A 146 -5.50 -14.24 3.21
N LYS A 147 -5.71 -14.75 4.43
CA LYS A 147 -6.17 -16.12 4.65
C LYS A 147 -7.52 -16.37 4.01
N THR A 148 -8.47 -15.43 4.13
CA THR A 148 -9.78 -15.53 3.47
C THR A 148 -9.65 -15.54 1.96
N LEU A 149 -8.82 -14.66 1.38
CA LEU A 149 -8.59 -14.60 -0.07
C LEU A 149 -7.98 -15.89 -0.61
N ALA A 150 -7.06 -16.50 0.13
CA ALA A 150 -6.39 -17.73 -0.26
C ALA A 150 -7.34 -18.93 -0.40
N THR A 151 -8.54 -18.87 0.19
CA THR A 151 -9.56 -19.93 0.02
C THR A 151 -10.26 -19.87 -1.34
N ARG A 152 -10.11 -18.78 -2.10
CA ARG A 152 -10.73 -18.61 -3.42
C ARG A 152 -9.95 -19.39 -4.50
N PRO A 153 -10.63 -19.90 -5.55
CA PRO A 153 -9.96 -20.60 -6.64
C PRO A 153 -8.79 -19.81 -7.24
N GLY A 154 -7.63 -20.44 -7.33
CA GLY A 154 -6.42 -19.86 -7.91
C GLY A 154 -5.67 -18.85 -7.02
N GLN A 155 -6.14 -18.54 -5.82
CA GLN A 155 -5.51 -17.52 -4.95
C GLN A 155 -4.52 -18.09 -3.93
N ALA A 156 -4.65 -19.38 -3.55
CA ALA A 156 -3.80 -20.01 -2.54
C ALA A 156 -2.29 -19.89 -2.82
N GLN A 157 -1.90 -19.88 -4.10
CA GLN A 157 -0.50 -19.75 -4.53
C GLN A 157 0.15 -18.41 -4.14
N PHE A 158 -0.63 -17.36 -3.92
CA PHE A 158 -0.13 -16.01 -3.62
C PHE A 158 0.01 -15.74 -2.12
N LEU A 159 -0.63 -16.56 -1.27
CA LEU A 159 -0.66 -16.36 0.19
C LEU A 159 0.74 -16.23 0.79
N LYS A 160 1.69 -17.04 0.34
CA LYS A 160 3.07 -16.99 0.80
C LYS A 160 3.69 -15.60 0.60
N GLY A 161 3.52 -15.01 -0.58
CA GLY A 161 4.02 -13.67 -0.87
C GLY A 161 3.36 -12.62 0.01
N TRP A 162 2.03 -12.68 0.16
CA TRP A 162 1.28 -11.73 1.00
C TRP A 162 1.72 -11.76 2.47
N LEU A 163 1.90 -12.95 3.04
CA LEU A 163 2.38 -13.11 4.42
C LEU A 163 3.83 -12.64 4.58
N ASN A 164 4.69 -12.84 3.57
CA ASN A 164 6.05 -12.31 3.60
C ASN A 164 6.07 -10.77 3.66
N ARG A 165 5.25 -10.10 2.83
CA ARG A 165 5.10 -8.63 2.87
C ARG A 165 4.61 -8.15 4.23
N LEU A 166 3.60 -8.84 4.78
CA LEU A 166 3.07 -8.50 6.10
C LEU A 166 4.10 -8.71 7.21
N ASN A 167 4.91 -9.77 7.12
CA ASN A 167 5.95 -10.03 8.11
C ASN A 167 7.05 -8.97 8.09
N ALA A 168 7.46 -8.51 6.91
CA ALA A 168 8.38 -7.39 6.77
C ALA A 168 7.78 -6.09 7.33
N LEU A 169 6.47 -5.85 7.10
CA LEU A 169 5.80 -4.72 7.72
C LEU A 169 5.79 -4.82 9.24
N ARG A 170 5.48 -5.99 9.83
CA ARG A 170 5.55 -6.21 11.28
C ARG A 170 6.92 -5.86 11.84
N HIS A 171 8.00 -6.28 11.16
CA HIS A 171 9.37 -5.93 11.54
C HIS A 171 9.61 -4.42 11.53
N GLU A 172 9.23 -3.70 10.46
CA GLU A 172 9.34 -2.24 10.40
C GLU A 172 8.54 -1.50 11.49
N LEU A 173 7.43 -2.09 11.94
CA LEU A 173 6.61 -1.55 13.02
C LEU A 173 7.17 -1.88 14.43
N GLY A 174 8.17 -2.76 14.52
CA GLY A 174 8.70 -3.29 15.77
C GLY A 174 7.78 -4.30 16.46
N LEU A 175 6.93 -4.99 15.69
CA LEU A 175 6.06 -6.07 16.16
C LEU A 175 6.74 -7.43 16.00
N PRO A 176 6.36 -8.44 16.80
CA PRO A 176 6.80 -9.81 16.56
C PRO A 176 6.31 -10.28 15.18
N GLY A 177 7.22 -10.89 14.42
CA GLY A 177 6.88 -11.56 13.17
C GLY A 177 6.31 -12.97 13.41
N PHE A 178 5.91 -13.62 12.34
CA PHE A 178 5.70 -15.07 12.34
C PHE A 178 7.05 -15.79 12.33
N GLU A 179 7.12 -17.04 12.82
CA GLU A 179 8.28 -17.91 12.52
C GLU A 179 8.42 -18.03 11.00
N SER A 180 9.38 -17.30 10.45
CA SER A 180 9.79 -17.43 9.05
C SER A 180 10.47 -18.79 8.90
N THR A 181 9.92 -19.65 8.05
CA THR A 181 10.62 -20.89 7.67
C THR A 181 11.65 -20.68 6.56
N ILE A 182 11.71 -19.50 5.92
CA ILE A 182 12.68 -19.16 4.88
C ILE A 182 12.89 -17.63 4.85
N GLU A 183 14.14 -17.18 4.74
CA GLU A 183 14.51 -15.77 4.56
C GLU A 183 13.80 -15.12 3.35
N PRO A 184 13.55 -13.80 3.37
CA PRO A 184 12.99 -13.08 2.23
C PRO A 184 13.90 -13.25 0.99
N ASP A 185 13.38 -13.87 -0.08
CA ASP A 185 14.07 -13.94 -1.37
C ASP A 185 13.84 -12.62 -2.13
N PRO A 186 14.87 -11.78 -2.34
CA PRO A 186 14.74 -10.53 -3.07
C PRO A 186 14.36 -10.72 -4.56
N ASN A 187 14.39 -11.95 -5.08
CA ASN A 187 14.02 -12.28 -6.46
C ASN A 187 12.58 -12.79 -6.61
N ASN A 188 11.79 -12.84 -5.52
CA ASN A 188 10.41 -13.32 -5.54
C ASN A 188 9.46 -12.31 -4.87
N PRO A 189 9.18 -11.18 -5.55
CA PRO A 189 8.28 -10.17 -5.00
C PRO A 189 6.88 -10.76 -4.78
N ALA A 190 6.25 -10.39 -3.67
CA ALA A 190 4.86 -10.77 -3.41
C ALA A 190 3.97 -10.16 -4.51
N PRO A 191 3.26 -10.96 -5.31
CA PRO A 191 2.38 -10.39 -6.32
C PRO A 191 1.27 -9.58 -5.63
N PRO A 192 0.86 -8.43 -6.21
CA PRO A 192 -0.28 -7.68 -5.70
C PRO A 192 -1.52 -8.59 -5.66
N VAL A 193 -2.37 -8.40 -4.64
CA VAL A 193 -3.64 -9.13 -4.55
C VAL A 193 -4.48 -8.80 -5.82
N PRO A 194 -5.04 -9.78 -6.55
CA PRO A 194 -5.74 -9.51 -7.80
C PRO A 194 -6.93 -8.53 -7.67
N ASP A 195 -6.96 -7.60 -8.63
CA ASP A 195 -7.92 -6.52 -8.99
C ASP A 195 -8.01 -5.25 -8.12
N LEU A 196 -7.14 -4.28 -8.43
CA LEU A 196 -7.40 -2.84 -8.23
C LEU A 196 -6.99 -2.06 -9.49
N GLU A 197 -7.61 -2.35 -10.63
CA GLU A 197 -7.63 -1.36 -11.70
C GLU A 197 -8.40 -0.12 -11.19
N PRO A 198 -7.82 1.10 -11.20
CA PRO A 198 -8.59 2.31 -10.91
C PRO A 198 -9.79 2.39 -11.86
N GLY A 199 -11.00 2.30 -11.30
CA GLY A 199 -12.28 2.33 -12.03
C GLY A 199 -13.16 1.07 -11.92
N ALA A 200 -12.71 -0.01 -11.25
CA ALA A 200 -13.58 -1.17 -11.03
C ALA A 200 -14.76 -0.81 -10.08
N PRO A 201 -16.03 -1.12 -10.44
CA PRO A 201 -17.17 -0.80 -9.60
C PRO A 201 -17.07 -1.48 -8.23
N LEU A 202 -17.41 -0.72 -7.18
CA LEU A 202 -17.35 -1.12 -5.77
C LEU A 202 -18.34 -2.25 -5.39
N GLU A 203 -19.16 -2.73 -6.32
CA GLU A 203 -20.34 -3.57 -6.05
C GLU A 203 -20.16 -5.05 -6.38
N ARG A 204 -18.95 -5.52 -6.73
CA ARG A 204 -18.74 -6.94 -7.06
C ARG A 204 -18.41 -7.86 -5.88
N TRP A 205 -18.88 -7.53 -4.69
CA TRP A 205 -18.58 -8.31 -3.48
C TRP A 205 -19.80 -8.44 -2.56
N ARG A 206 -20.85 -9.12 -3.06
CA ARG A 206 -21.71 -9.98 -2.24
C ARG A 206 -21.34 -11.43 -2.54
#